data_AF-A0A0S8BER5-F1
#
_entry.id   AF-A0A0S8BER5-F1
#
_cell.length_a   1.000
_cell.length_b   1.000
_cell.length_c   1.000
_cell.angle_alpha   90.00
_cell.angle_beta   90.00
_cell.angle_gamma   90.00
#
_symmetry.space_group_name_H-M   'P 1'
#
loop_
_entity.id
_entity.type
_entity.pdbx_description
1 polymer ?
#
loop_
_entity_poly.entity_id
_entity_poly.type
_entity_poly.pdbx_seq_one_letter_code
_entity_poly.pdbx_strand_id
1 'polypeptide(L)'
;MLLPTWPAFRFVYFPGATPLLAVLSDALPEARFDWALSEWARPAISGNPRISQIIDTGQVTLADGTWADVGILIERLRQEEYDTCFVPSRSTLLSYISWRA
;
A
#
# COMPACT_ATOMS: atom_id res chain seq x y z
N MET A 1 0.04 -3.34 -33.19
CA MET A 1 -0.66 -3.80 -31.98
C MET A 1 0.34 -3.66 -30.84
N LEU A 2 0.38 -2.48 -30.22
CA LEU A 2 1.25 -2.19 -29.09
C LEU A 2 0.54 -2.71 -27.85
N LEU A 3 1.09 -3.76 -27.22
CA LEU A 3 0.74 -4.07 -25.84
C LEU A 3 1.04 -2.81 -25.02
N PRO A 4 0.15 -2.37 -24.11
CA PRO A 4 0.51 -1.29 -23.21
C PRO A 4 1.77 -1.73 -22.46
N THR A 5 2.84 -0.95 -22.53
CA THR A 5 3.93 -1.04 -21.56
C THR A 5 3.33 -0.54 -20.26
N TRP A 6 2.64 -1.43 -19.54
CA TRP A 6 2.05 -1.12 -18.25
C TRP A 6 3.20 -0.64 -17.35
N PRO A 7 3.13 0.59 -16.78
CA PRO A 7 4.05 0.93 -15.72
C PRO A 7 3.84 -0.11 -14.61
N ALA A 8 4.93 -0.48 -13.95
CA ALA A 8 4.94 -1.53 -12.94
C ALA A 8 3.79 -1.31 -11.96
N PHE A 9 2.72 -2.11 -12.03
CA PHE A 9 1.54 -1.94 -11.16
C PHE A 9 2.00 -1.86 -9.72
N ARG A 10 1.95 -0.65 -9.16
CA ARG A 10 2.33 -0.43 -7.77
C ARG A 10 1.05 -0.51 -6.95
N PHE A 11 1.00 -1.44 -6.00
CA PHE A 11 -0.11 -1.57 -5.06
C PHE A 11 0.31 -1.09 -3.67
N VAL A 12 -0.63 -0.56 -2.90
CA VAL A 12 -0.47 -0.30 -1.46
C VAL A 12 -1.52 -1.09 -0.70
N TYR A 13 -1.10 -1.77 0.37
CA TYR A 13 -1.93 -2.69 1.14
C TYR A 13 -1.81 -2.45 2.66
N PHE A 14 -2.94 -2.51 3.38
CA PHE A 14 -3.05 -2.36 4.85
C PHE A 14 -3.32 -3.73 5.52
N PRO A 15 -2.81 -4.05 6.72
CA PRO A 15 -2.65 -5.42 7.23
C PRO A 15 -3.87 -6.34 7.10
N GLY A 16 -3.65 -7.61 6.66
CA GLY A 16 -4.70 -8.64 6.67
C GLY A 16 -4.82 -9.58 5.45
N ALA A 17 -4.15 -9.36 4.32
CA ALA A 17 -4.19 -10.32 3.19
C ALA A 17 -2.88 -10.51 2.46
N THR A 18 -1.98 -11.16 3.18
CA THR A 18 -0.96 -11.98 2.55
C THR A 18 -1.52 -13.00 1.53
N PRO A 19 -2.75 -13.57 1.64
CA PRO A 19 -3.30 -14.42 0.56
C PRO A 19 -3.66 -13.64 -0.71
N LEU A 20 -4.16 -12.41 -0.59
CA LEU A 20 -4.43 -11.58 -1.77
C LEU A 20 -3.11 -11.26 -2.49
N LEU A 21 -2.06 -10.91 -1.74
CA LEU A 21 -0.73 -10.70 -2.29
C LEU A 21 -0.20 -11.94 -3.01
N ALA A 22 -0.40 -13.14 -2.45
CA ALA A 22 0.02 -14.37 -3.09
C ALA A 22 -0.66 -14.56 -4.45
N VAL A 23 -1.99 -14.44 -4.49
CA VAL A 23 -2.76 -14.60 -5.74
C VAL A 23 -2.39 -13.53 -6.78
N LEU A 24 -2.24 -12.28 -6.36
CA LEU A 24 -1.86 -11.20 -7.27
C LEU A 24 -0.44 -11.35 -7.79
N SER A 25 0.51 -11.76 -6.94
CA SER A 25 1.89 -12.01 -7.33
C SER A 25 1.99 -13.15 -8.34
N ASP A 26 1.13 -14.17 -8.24
CA ASP A 26 1.09 -15.28 -9.19
C ASP A 26 0.42 -14.86 -10.51
N ALA A 27 -0.62 -14.03 -10.45
CA ALA A 27 -1.36 -13.55 -11.62
C ALA A 27 -0.67 -12.41 -12.38
N LEU A 28 0.13 -11.60 -11.69
CA LEU A 28 0.83 -10.44 -12.21
C LEU A 28 2.32 -10.50 -11.81
N PRO A 29 3.14 -11.37 -12.43
CA PRO A 29 4.52 -11.61 -12.01
C PRO A 29 5.45 -10.40 -12.14
N GLU A 30 5.10 -9.44 -13.01
CA GLU A 30 5.88 -8.21 -13.24
C GLU A 30 5.41 -7.03 -12.37
N ALA A 31 4.35 -7.20 -11.58
CA ALA A 31 3.83 -6.15 -10.71
C ALA A 31 4.71 -5.94 -9.47
N ARG A 32 4.71 -4.71 -8.94
CA ARG A 32 5.44 -4.35 -7.71
C ARG A 32 4.46 -4.11 -6.58
N PHE A 33 4.61 -4.84 -5.50
CA PHE A 33 3.69 -4.73 -4.36
C PHE A 33 4.36 -3.96 -3.23
N ASP A 34 3.93 -2.72 -3.02
CA ASP A 34 4.34 -1.93 -1.86
C ASP A 34 3.30 -2.12 -0.74
N TRP A 35 3.71 -1.95 0.52
CA TRP A 35 2.86 -2.29 1.67
C TRP A 35 2.83 -1.15 2.66
N ALA A 36 1.68 -0.52 2.85
CA ALA A 36 1.51 0.57 3.81
C ALA A 36 1.11 0.03 5.17
N LEU A 37 1.98 0.24 6.15
CA LEU A 37 1.77 -0.22 7.52
C LEU A 37 2.49 0.71 8.50
N SER A 38 2.12 0.67 9.77
CA SER A 38 2.87 1.36 10.82
C SER A 38 4.12 0.57 11.19
N GLU A 39 5.16 1.26 11.69
CA GLU A 39 6.41 0.63 12.10
C GLU A 39 6.21 -0.58 13.04
N TRP A 40 5.24 -0.50 13.96
CA TRP A 40 4.86 -1.59 14.86
C TRP A 40 4.39 -2.86 14.16
N ALA A 41 3.72 -2.74 13.00
CA ALA A 41 3.21 -3.86 12.23
C ALA A 41 4.26 -4.45 11.25
N ARG A 42 5.41 -3.78 11.10
CA ARG A 42 6.46 -4.16 10.13
C ARG A 42 6.99 -5.59 10.32
N PRO A 43 7.26 -6.08 11.54
CA PRO A 43 7.82 -7.42 11.74
C PRO A 43 6.93 -8.55 11.22
N ALA A 44 5.62 -8.32 11.11
CA ALA A 44 4.67 -9.35 10.68
C ALA A 44 4.80 -9.71 9.18
N ILE A 45 5.39 -8.82 8.37
CA ILE A 45 5.44 -8.97 6.91
C ILE A 45 6.84 -8.80 6.31
N SER A 46 7.84 -8.36 7.09
CA SER A 46 9.18 -8.01 6.60
C SER A 46 9.94 -9.17 5.93
N GLY A 47 9.54 -10.42 6.17
CA GLY A 47 10.13 -11.61 5.53
C GLY A 47 9.42 -12.06 4.24
N ASN A 48 8.38 -11.36 3.78
CA ASN A 48 7.61 -11.78 2.62
C ASN A 48 8.31 -11.37 1.31
N PRO A 49 8.81 -12.31 0.48
CA PRO A 49 9.59 -12.00 -0.71
C PRO A 49 8.77 -11.35 -1.83
N ARG A 50 7.43 -11.36 -1.72
CA ARG A 50 6.53 -10.74 -2.71
C ARG A 50 6.38 -9.23 -2.50
N ILE A 51 6.86 -8.70 -1.37
CA ILE A 51 6.76 -7.27 -1.04
C ILE A 51 8.02 -6.56 -1.55
N SER A 52 7.82 -5.55 -2.40
CA SER A 52 8.91 -4.74 -2.97
C SER A 52 9.40 -3.68 -2.00
N GLN A 53 8.47 -2.98 -1.35
CA GLN A 53 8.78 -1.90 -0.41
C GLN A 53 7.73 -1.83 0.69
N ILE A 54 8.15 -1.34 1.86
CA ILE A 54 7.27 -1.04 2.97
C ILE A 54 7.15 0.48 3.08
N ILE A 55 5.92 0.98 2.98
CA ILE A 55 5.58 2.39 3.18
C ILE A 55 5.18 2.56 4.63
N ASP A 56 5.96 3.35 5.36
CA ASP A 56 5.60 3.71 6.71
C ASP A 56 4.44 4.70 6.72
N THR A 57 3.35 4.31 7.38
CA THR A 57 2.14 5.14 7.55
C THR A 57 2.25 6.13 8.69
N GLY A 58 3.33 6.08 9.47
CA GLY A 58 3.53 6.94 10.63
C GLY A 58 2.42 6.78 11.68
N GLN A 59 2.04 7.89 12.30
CA GLN A 59 1.03 7.92 13.37
C GLN A 59 -0.41 7.86 12.85
N VAL A 60 -0.64 7.84 11.52
CA VAL A 60 -2.01 7.86 10.94
C VAL A 60 -2.90 6.71 11.43
N THR A 61 -2.29 5.58 11.76
CA THR A 61 -2.99 4.39 12.27
C THR A 61 -2.88 4.23 13.79
N LEU A 62 -2.26 5.19 14.47
CA LEU A 62 -2.05 5.23 15.92
C LEU A 62 -3.02 6.23 16.59
N ALA A 63 -3.21 6.08 17.90
CA ALA A 63 -4.25 6.80 18.64
C ALA A 63 -4.04 8.32 18.70
N ASP A 64 -2.82 8.78 18.45
CA ASP A 64 -2.35 10.16 18.44
C ASP A 64 -2.20 10.75 17.02
N GLY A 65 -2.63 10.02 15.98
CA GLY A 65 -2.59 10.49 14.60
C GLY A 65 -3.40 11.78 14.38
N THR A 66 -2.80 12.73 13.68
CA THR A 66 -3.42 14.02 13.34
C THR A 66 -3.84 14.08 11.87
N TRP A 67 -4.70 15.03 11.53
CA TRP A 67 -5.03 15.32 10.12
C TRP A 67 -3.82 15.83 9.31
N ALA A 68 -2.81 16.39 9.97
CA ALA A 68 -1.56 16.75 9.30
C ALA A 68 -0.78 15.51 8.87
N ASP A 69 -0.72 14.47 9.71
CA ASP A 69 -0.09 13.18 9.38
C ASP A 69 -0.80 12.51 8.19
N VAL A 70 -2.13 12.61 8.15
CA VAL A 70 -2.94 12.13 7.02
C VAL A 70 -2.54 12.85 5.72
N GLY A 71 -2.38 14.18 5.77
CA GLY A 71 -1.95 14.97 4.61
C GLY A 71 -0.55 14.60 4.13
N ILE A 72 0.40 14.41 5.05
CA ILE A 72 1.77 13.97 4.75
C ILE A 72 1.76 12.60 4.08
N LEU A 73 0.95 11.65 4.58
CA LEU A 73 0.85 10.32 3.98
C LEU A 73 0.24 10.36 2.58
N ILE A 74 -0.82 11.14 2.36
CA ILE A 74 -1.43 11.31 1.03
C ILE A 74 -0.38 11.84 0.03
N GLU A 75 0.38 12.86 0.43
CA GLU A 75 1.38 13.45 -0.46
C GLU A 75 2.52 12.47 -0.76
N ARG A 76 2.97 11.70 0.25
CA ARG A 76 3.96 10.63 0.04
C ARG A 76 3.46 9.58 -0.95
N LEU A 77 2.20 9.16 -0.83
CA LEU A 77 1.61 8.15 -1.73
C LEU A 77 1.46 8.68 -3.16
N ARG A 78 1.13 9.97 -3.33
CA ARG A 78 1.06 10.62 -4.67
C ARG A 78 2.39 10.62 -5.40
N GLN A 79 3.48 10.85 -4.67
CA GLN A 79 4.83 10.91 -5.24
C GLN A 79 5.32 9.57 -5.79
N GLU A 80 4.70 8.46 -5.36
CA GLU A 80 5.07 7.12 -5.81
C GLU A 80 4.33 6.68 -7.09
N GLU A 81 3.34 7.47 -7.55
CA GLU A 81 2.59 7.23 -8.80
C GLU A 81 1.97 5.82 -8.88
N TYR A 82 1.27 5.41 -7.81
CA TYR A 82 0.60 4.12 -7.75
C TYR A 82 -0.51 3.98 -8.81
N ASP A 83 -0.48 2.92 -9.62
CA ASP A 83 -1.55 2.62 -10.58
C ASP A 83 -2.88 2.26 -9.88
N THR A 84 -2.80 1.70 -8.67
CA THR A 84 -3.96 1.15 -7.96
C THR A 84 -3.66 0.89 -6.49
N CYS A 85 -4.69 0.86 -5.65
CA CYS A 85 -4.56 0.66 -4.21
C CYS A 85 -5.62 -0.33 -3.72
N PHE A 86 -5.20 -1.29 -2.87
CA PHE A 86 -6.13 -2.23 -2.23
C PHE A 86 -6.27 -1.90 -0.75
N VAL A 87 -7.51 -1.58 -0.35
CA VAL A 87 -7.86 -1.35 1.06
C VAL A 87 -8.76 -2.48 1.55
N PRO A 88 -8.19 -3.62 1.97
CA PRO A 88 -8.89 -4.82 2.45
C PRO A 88 -9.49 -4.65 3.86
N SER A 89 -9.88 -3.44 4.23
CA SER A 89 -10.29 -3.10 5.59
C SER A 89 -11.61 -2.36 5.58
N ARG A 90 -12.26 -2.28 6.75
CA ARG A 90 -13.46 -1.44 6.94
C ARG A 90 -13.13 -0.01 7.39
N SER A 91 -11.86 0.40 7.30
CA SER A 91 -11.43 1.71 7.76
C SER A 91 -11.77 2.79 6.74
N THR A 92 -12.75 3.64 7.08
CA THR A 92 -13.10 4.82 6.28
C THR A 92 -11.91 5.75 6.09
N LEU A 93 -11.04 5.88 7.10
CA LEU A 93 -9.85 6.73 7.01
C LEU A 93 -8.87 6.21 5.96
N LEU A 94 -8.60 4.90 5.94
CA LEU A 94 -7.69 4.30 4.97
C LEU A 94 -8.28 4.37 3.55
N SER A 95 -9.58 4.12 3.40
CA SER A 95 -10.26 4.31 2.11
C SER A 95 -10.19 5.76 1.63
N TYR A 96 -10.34 6.74 2.52
CA TYR A 96 -10.21 8.15 2.18
C TYR A 96 -8.78 8.50 1.73
N ILE A 97 -7.76 8.05 2.46
CA ILE A 97 -6.35 8.28 2.09
C ILE A 97 -6.06 7.70 0.71
N SER A 98 -6.49 6.45 0.46
CA SER A 98 -6.29 5.79 -0.83
C SER A 98 -7.05 6.44 -1.98
N TRP A 99 -8.20 7.07 -1.74
CA TRP A 99 -8.93 7.82 -2.77
C TRP A 99 -8.28 9.17 -3.07
N ARG A 100 -7.60 9.76 -2.08
CA ARG A 100 -6.96 11.06 -2.22
C ARG A 100 -5.56 10.97 -2.82
N ALA A 101 -4.85 9.89 -2.54
CA ALA A 101 -3.55 9.59 -3.11
C ALA A 101 -3.67 9.37 -4.61
#